data_AF-A0AAW8BPS4-F1
#
_entry.id   AF-A0AAW8BPS4-F1
#
_cell.length_a   1.000
_cell.length_b   1.000
_cell.length_c   1.000
_cell.angle_alpha   90.00
_cell.angle_beta   90.00
_cell.angle_gamma   90.00
#
_symmetry.space_group_name_H-M   'P 1'
#
loop_
_entity.id
_entity.type
_entity.pdbx_description
1 polymer ?
#
loop_
_entity_poly.entity_id
_entity_poly.type
_entity_poly.pdbx_seq_one_letter_code
_entity_poly.pdbx_strand_id
1 'polypeptide(L)'
;MPAPAQWIRAHERLSHDIAKAAKKAGLPFRTITDLINTDKRYPELLPVLIDWLQNVEAKSGLTTPAELHDFREALYRSLTTIDAMGTEAVPLLFDSFYLQPPAPPIILATIGTALKYLAAPTDYPRMRQLAVDRTLGYGRAQIFEWLLRADPDDGLSVALSELDDPSVRPYILRSLRVIKHLPASLRPHIEPLLEDPDSEVRLQAKRTLAKVGK
;
A
#
# COMPACT_ATOMS: atom_id res chain seq x y z
N MET A 1 -28.24 -5.62 28.71
CA MET A 1 -26.83 -5.51 28.26
C MET A 1 -26.76 -4.37 27.26
N PRO A 2 -25.81 -3.42 27.35
CA PRO A 2 -25.65 -2.42 26.30
C PRO A 2 -25.31 -3.15 24.98
N ALA A 3 -25.90 -2.70 23.88
CA ALA A 3 -25.59 -3.27 22.57
C ALA A 3 -24.09 -3.10 22.29
N PRO A 4 -23.41 -4.09 21.66
CA PRO A 4 -22.01 -3.93 21.31
C PRO A 4 -21.83 -2.69 20.42
N ALA A 5 -20.74 -1.96 20.60
CA ALA A 5 -20.37 -0.85 19.71
C ALA A 5 -20.47 -1.32 18.25
N GLN A 6 -20.94 -0.46 17.33
CA GLN A 6 -21.15 -0.84 15.92
C GLN A 6 -19.89 -1.47 15.30
N TRP A 7 -18.71 -0.98 15.68
CA TRP A 7 -17.40 -1.57 15.40
C TRP A 7 -17.28 -3.07 15.72
N ILE A 8 -17.69 -3.48 16.91
CA ILE A 8 -17.62 -4.88 17.35
C ILE A 8 -18.52 -5.74 16.46
N ARG A 9 -19.74 -5.28 16.18
CA ARG A 9 -20.69 -5.99 15.31
C ARG A 9 -20.19 -6.10 13.87
N ALA A 10 -19.52 -5.07 13.35
CA ALA A 10 -18.90 -5.12 12.03
C ALA A 10 -17.83 -6.22 11.96
N HIS A 11 -16.95 -6.31 12.96
CA HIS A 11 -15.92 -7.34 13.04
C HIS A 11 -16.50 -8.74 13.27
N GLU A 12 -17.55 -8.88 14.07
CA GLU A 12 -18.26 -10.14 14.26
C GLU A 12 -18.88 -10.65 12.97
N ARG A 13 -19.50 -9.76 12.17
CA ARG A 13 -20.06 -10.10 10.86
C ARG A 13 -18.99 -10.54 9.86
N LEU A 14 -17.89 -9.79 9.75
CA LEU A 14 -16.77 -10.16 8.89
C LEU A 14 -16.16 -11.51 9.34
N SER A 15 -15.95 -11.69 10.64
CA SER A 15 -15.42 -12.95 11.19
C SER A 15 -16.37 -14.12 10.94
N HIS A 16 -17.69 -13.91 11.00
CA HIS A 16 -18.67 -14.94 10.65
C HIS A 16 -18.52 -15.37 9.19
N ASP A 17 -18.45 -14.43 8.25
CA ASP A 17 -18.30 -14.72 6.82
C ASP A 17 -16.96 -15.42 6.52
N ILE A 18 -15.86 -14.95 7.13
CA ILE A 18 -14.53 -15.57 7.03
C ILE A 18 -14.59 -17.00 7.56
N ALA A 19 -15.08 -17.22 8.78
CA ALA A 19 -15.15 -18.55 9.39
C ALA A 19 -16.03 -19.51 8.58
N LYS A 20 -17.13 -19.02 8.00
CA LYS A 20 -18.01 -19.81 7.14
C LYS A 20 -17.31 -20.24 5.85
N ALA A 21 -16.65 -19.32 5.17
CA ALA A 21 -15.90 -19.62 3.95
C ALA A 21 -14.67 -20.51 4.23
N ALA A 22 -13.94 -20.23 5.30
CA ALA A 22 -12.79 -21.02 5.74
C ALA A 22 -13.19 -22.45 6.07
N LYS A 23 -14.28 -22.65 6.83
CA LYS A 23 -14.80 -23.99 7.12
C LYS A 23 -15.16 -24.75 5.84
N LYS A 24 -15.78 -24.09 4.86
CA LYS A 24 -16.12 -24.72 3.57
C LYS A 24 -14.86 -25.13 2.79
N ALA A 25 -13.79 -24.37 2.91
CA ALA A 25 -12.49 -24.63 2.27
C ALA A 25 -11.56 -25.53 3.10
N GLY A 26 -11.95 -25.97 4.31
CA GLY A 26 -11.09 -26.74 5.20
C GLY A 26 -9.93 -25.94 5.82
N LEU A 27 -10.05 -24.61 5.87
CA LEU A 27 -9.05 -23.69 6.41
C LEU A 27 -9.32 -23.37 7.89
N PRO A 28 -8.28 -23.11 8.71
CA PRO A 28 -8.42 -22.90 10.15
C PRO A 28 -8.82 -21.47 10.56
N PHE A 29 -8.99 -20.56 9.60
CA PHE A 29 -9.17 -19.13 9.86
C PHE A 29 -10.57 -18.80 10.37
N ARG A 30 -10.65 -17.87 11.32
CA ARG A 30 -11.91 -17.43 11.94
C ARG A 30 -12.09 -15.93 11.88
N THR A 31 -11.00 -15.17 11.82
CA THR A 31 -11.02 -13.70 11.87
C THR A 31 -10.12 -13.10 10.81
N ILE A 32 -10.32 -11.81 10.52
CA ILE A 32 -9.43 -11.04 9.64
C ILE A 32 -8.00 -10.99 10.20
N THR A 33 -7.85 -10.96 11.52
CA THR A 33 -6.54 -10.98 12.20
C THR A 33 -5.78 -12.26 11.95
N ASP A 34 -6.46 -13.40 11.85
CA ASP A 34 -5.82 -14.68 11.51
C ASP A 34 -5.21 -14.63 10.12
N LEU A 35 -5.87 -13.95 9.16
CA LEU A 35 -5.40 -13.79 7.78
C LEU A 35 -4.23 -12.82 7.65
N ILE A 36 -4.19 -11.78 8.50
CA ILE A 36 -3.11 -10.79 8.52
C ILE A 36 -1.82 -11.38 9.11
N ASN A 37 -1.93 -12.26 10.10
CA ASN A 37 -0.80 -12.78 10.88
C ASN A 37 -0.37 -14.19 10.46
N THR A 38 -0.78 -14.67 9.29
CA THR A 38 -0.46 -16.02 8.81
C THR A 38 0.51 -16.01 7.63
N ASP A 39 1.26 -17.10 7.52
CA ASP A 39 2.05 -17.49 6.36
C ASP A 39 1.30 -18.46 5.42
N LYS A 40 0.14 -18.96 5.84
CA LYS A 40 -0.69 -19.89 5.06
C LYS A 40 -1.47 -19.13 4.00
N ARG A 41 -1.53 -19.70 2.79
CA ARG A 41 -2.33 -19.18 1.68
C ARG A 41 -3.83 -19.40 1.93
N TYR A 42 -4.64 -18.49 1.39
CA TYR A 42 -6.11 -18.53 1.50
C TYR A 42 -6.82 -17.98 0.24
N PRO A 43 -6.47 -18.44 -0.98
CA PRO A 43 -7.13 -17.98 -2.21
C PRO A 43 -8.65 -18.15 -2.17
N GLU A 44 -9.15 -19.19 -1.48
CA GLU A 44 -10.59 -19.48 -1.33
C GLU A 44 -11.33 -18.40 -0.52
N LEU A 45 -10.62 -17.57 0.24
CA LEU A 45 -11.21 -16.49 1.04
C LEU A 45 -11.20 -15.14 0.32
N LEU A 46 -10.43 -14.99 -0.76
CA LEU A 46 -10.35 -13.73 -1.50
C LEU A 46 -11.70 -13.23 -1.98
N PRO A 47 -12.63 -14.06 -2.52
CA PRO A 47 -13.95 -13.59 -2.92
C PRO A 47 -14.73 -12.94 -1.77
N VAL A 48 -14.59 -13.45 -0.54
CA VAL A 48 -15.23 -12.87 0.65
C VAL A 48 -14.61 -11.52 0.99
N LEU A 49 -13.27 -11.42 0.98
CA LEU A 49 -12.56 -10.18 1.30
C LEU A 49 -12.82 -9.08 0.27
N ILE A 50 -12.86 -9.43 -1.02
CA ILE A 50 -13.17 -8.52 -2.13
C ILE A 50 -14.61 -8.01 -2.01
N ASP A 51 -15.58 -8.91 -1.79
CA ASP A 51 -16.99 -8.52 -1.59
C ASP A 51 -17.16 -7.60 -0.37
N TRP A 52 -16.44 -7.88 0.72
CA TRP A 52 -16.41 -7.00 1.89
C TRP A 52 -15.80 -5.64 1.58
N LEU A 53 -14.71 -5.58 0.83
CA LEU A 53 -14.07 -4.31 0.46
C LEU A 53 -14.94 -3.46 -0.48
N GLN A 54 -15.65 -4.09 -1.42
CA GLN A 54 -16.59 -3.42 -2.32
C GLN A 54 -17.79 -2.83 -1.60
N ASN A 55 -18.24 -3.48 -0.52
CA ASN A 55 -19.50 -3.17 0.15
C ASN A 55 -19.31 -2.81 1.63
N VAL A 56 -18.18 -2.19 2.00
CA VAL A 56 -17.82 -1.94 3.40
C VAL A 56 -18.92 -1.23 4.16
N GLU A 57 -19.45 -0.12 3.64
CA GLU A 57 -20.51 0.67 4.28
C GLU A 57 -21.74 -0.17 4.57
N ALA A 58 -22.25 -0.86 3.53
CA ALA A 58 -23.48 -1.64 3.62
C ALA A 58 -23.34 -2.86 4.54
N LYS A 59 -22.21 -3.57 4.49
CA LYS A 59 -21.99 -4.81 5.24
C LYS A 59 -21.57 -4.55 6.70
N SER A 60 -20.76 -3.52 6.95
CA SER A 60 -20.30 -3.20 8.30
C SER A 60 -21.40 -2.51 9.11
N GLY A 61 -22.17 -1.62 8.46
CA GLY A 61 -23.08 -0.69 9.12
C GLY A 61 -22.37 0.47 9.84
N LEU A 62 -21.07 0.66 9.58
CA LEU A 62 -20.30 1.81 10.06
C LEU A 62 -20.62 3.04 9.23
N THR A 63 -20.68 4.20 9.87
CA THR A 63 -21.05 5.46 9.21
C THR A 63 -20.02 6.56 9.37
N THR A 64 -19.10 6.44 10.34
CA THR A 64 -18.06 7.43 10.54
C THR A 64 -16.89 7.17 9.59
N PRO A 65 -16.32 8.21 8.95
CA PRO A 65 -15.17 8.04 8.07
C PRO A 65 -13.98 7.35 8.73
N ALA A 66 -13.65 7.71 9.97
CA ALA A 66 -12.53 7.13 10.70
C ALA A 66 -12.70 5.61 10.87
N GLU A 67 -13.85 5.15 11.35
CA GLU A 67 -14.13 3.71 11.51
C GLU A 67 -14.14 3.01 10.13
N LEU A 68 -14.70 3.63 9.09
CA LEU A 68 -14.71 3.04 7.76
C LEU A 68 -13.30 2.87 7.17
N HIS A 69 -12.40 3.84 7.40
CA HIS A 69 -11.02 3.73 6.94
C HIS A 69 -10.24 2.69 7.74
N ASP A 70 -10.38 2.66 9.07
CA ASP A 70 -9.72 1.65 9.92
C ASP A 70 -10.19 0.22 9.58
N PHE A 71 -11.49 0.06 9.29
CA PHE A 71 -12.04 -1.23 8.89
C PHE A 71 -11.50 -1.70 7.53
N ARG A 72 -11.38 -0.77 6.57
CA ARG A 72 -10.77 -1.02 5.26
C ARG A 72 -9.30 -1.40 5.36
N GLU A 73 -8.56 -0.78 6.28
CA GLU A 73 -7.14 -1.08 6.46
C GLU A 73 -6.91 -2.58 6.74
N ALA A 74 -7.72 -3.19 7.60
CA ALA A 74 -7.63 -4.62 7.88
C ALA A 74 -7.89 -5.47 6.62
N LEU A 75 -8.85 -5.07 5.78
CA LEU A 75 -9.12 -5.72 4.49
C LEU A 75 -7.94 -5.57 3.53
N TYR A 76 -7.38 -4.36 3.36
CA TYR A 76 -6.20 -4.15 2.50
C TYR A 76 -5.01 -5.02 2.91
N ARG A 77 -4.74 -5.11 4.23
CA ARG A 77 -3.66 -5.95 4.76
C ARG A 77 -3.91 -7.42 4.50
N SER A 78 -5.14 -7.90 4.69
CA SER A 78 -5.51 -9.29 4.37
C SER A 78 -5.48 -9.59 2.86
N LEU A 79 -5.66 -8.59 2.00
CA LEU A 79 -5.54 -8.74 0.55
C LEU A 79 -4.09 -8.66 0.06
N THR A 80 -3.13 -8.30 0.93
CA THR A 80 -1.70 -8.23 0.59
C THR A 80 -1.07 -9.64 0.56
N THR A 81 -1.56 -10.48 -0.35
CA THR A 81 -1.10 -11.85 -0.61
C THR A 81 -0.97 -12.08 -2.10
N ILE A 82 0.02 -12.85 -2.54
CA ILE A 82 0.26 -13.13 -3.96
C ILE A 82 -0.95 -13.72 -4.68
N ASP A 83 -1.82 -14.42 -3.95
CA ASP A 83 -3.08 -14.98 -4.47
C ASP A 83 -4.06 -13.89 -4.98
N ALA A 84 -3.96 -12.66 -4.47
CA ALA A 84 -4.81 -11.55 -4.90
C ALA A 84 -4.35 -10.91 -6.22
N MET A 85 -3.15 -11.25 -6.71
CA MET A 85 -2.63 -10.77 -7.99
C MET A 85 -3.54 -11.23 -9.14
N GLY A 86 -3.89 -10.30 -10.04
CA GLY A 86 -4.75 -10.58 -11.19
C GLY A 86 -6.24 -10.77 -10.84
N THR A 87 -6.65 -10.46 -9.60
CA THR A 87 -8.06 -10.45 -9.18
C THR A 87 -8.59 -9.02 -9.11
N GLU A 88 -9.91 -8.89 -8.90
CA GLU A 88 -10.59 -7.61 -8.65
C GLU A 88 -10.06 -6.85 -7.42
N ALA A 89 -9.25 -7.47 -6.55
CA ALA A 89 -8.60 -6.75 -5.46
C ALA A 89 -7.70 -5.61 -5.97
N VAL A 90 -6.99 -5.80 -7.08
CA VAL A 90 -6.05 -4.80 -7.63
C VAL A 90 -6.75 -3.51 -8.06
N PRO A 91 -7.77 -3.53 -8.95
CA PRO A 91 -8.49 -2.31 -9.30
C PRO A 91 -9.14 -1.65 -8.08
N LEU A 92 -9.68 -2.42 -7.13
CA LEU A 92 -10.25 -1.85 -5.90
C LEU A 92 -9.20 -1.12 -5.04
N LEU A 93 -7.97 -1.63 -4.97
CA LEU A 93 -6.87 -0.94 -4.29
C LEU A 93 -6.52 0.38 -4.98
N PHE A 94 -6.54 0.44 -6.31
CA PHE A 94 -6.38 1.71 -7.03
C PHE A 94 -7.50 2.70 -6.70
N ASP A 95 -8.76 2.26 -6.77
CA ASP A 95 -9.92 3.12 -6.48
C ASP A 95 -9.90 3.63 -5.03
N SER A 96 -9.33 2.85 -4.12
CA SER A 96 -9.22 3.17 -2.70
C SER A 96 -8.33 4.39 -2.40
N PHE A 97 -7.46 4.81 -3.33
CA PHE A 97 -6.72 6.07 -3.20
C PHE A 97 -7.60 7.32 -3.26
N TYR A 98 -8.80 7.20 -3.84
CA TYR A 98 -9.65 8.34 -4.19
C TYR A 98 -11.03 8.29 -3.52
N LEU A 99 -11.16 7.53 -2.43
CA LEU A 99 -12.38 7.49 -1.62
C LEU A 99 -12.82 8.88 -1.18
N GLN A 100 -14.13 9.05 -0.96
CA GLN A 100 -14.71 10.27 -0.41
C GLN A 100 -15.48 9.94 0.88
N PRO A 101 -15.05 10.47 2.04
CA PRO A 101 -13.89 11.35 2.24
C PRO A 101 -12.53 10.65 2.00
N PRO A 102 -11.46 11.41 1.68
CA PRO A 102 -10.13 10.84 1.44
C PRO A 102 -9.60 10.08 2.65
N ALA A 103 -8.98 8.93 2.40
CA ALA A 103 -8.31 8.18 3.45
C ALA A 103 -7.06 8.94 3.95
N PRO A 104 -6.73 8.84 5.25
CA PRO A 104 -5.48 9.37 5.78
C PRO A 104 -4.25 8.82 5.04
N PRO A 105 -3.16 9.61 4.87
CA PRO A 105 -1.96 9.16 4.15
C PRO A 105 -1.34 7.86 4.66
N ILE A 106 -1.48 7.55 5.96
CA ILE A 106 -0.98 6.29 6.53
C ILE A 106 -1.73 5.07 5.98
N ILE A 107 -3.05 5.18 5.76
CA ILE A 107 -3.86 4.12 5.17
C ILE A 107 -3.58 4.01 3.68
N LEU A 108 -3.41 5.13 2.99
CA LEU A 108 -2.95 5.14 1.60
C LEU A 108 -1.60 4.43 1.42
N ALA A 109 -0.67 4.60 2.37
CA ALA A 109 0.61 3.89 2.34
C ALA A 109 0.46 2.37 2.53
N THR A 110 -0.55 1.92 3.30
CA THR A 110 -0.91 0.50 3.39
C THR A 110 -1.42 -0.03 2.05
N ILE A 111 -2.29 0.72 1.36
CA ILE A 111 -2.76 0.38 0.00
C ILE A 111 -1.58 0.34 -0.98
N GLY A 112 -0.69 1.35 -0.95
CA GLY A 112 0.50 1.38 -1.78
C GLY A 112 1.46 0.21 -1.52
N THR A 113 1.53 -0.28 -0.27
CA THR A 113 2.27 -1.50 0.06
C THR A 113 1.63 -2.73 -0.60
N ALA A 114 0.31 -2.85 -0.56
CA ALA A 114 -0.41 -3.93 -1.23
C ALA A 114 -0.14 -3.90 -2.75
N LEU A 115 -0.34 -2.73 -3.39
CA LEU A 115 -0.08 -2.57 -4.83
C LEU A 115 1.37 -2.87 -5.22
N LYS A 116 2.36 -2.55 -4.36
CA LYS A 116 3.76 -2.90 -4.62
C LYS A 116 3.96 -4.42 -4.84
N TYR A 117 3.13 -5.27 -4.23
CA TYR A 117 3.22 -6.72 -4.43
C TYR A 117 2.26 -7.24 -5.50
N LEU A 118 1.15 -6.56 -5.74
CA LEU A 118 0.03 -7.09 -6.54
C LEU A 118 -0.09 -6.47 -7.93
N ALA A 119 0.42 -5.26 -8.14
CA ALA A 119 0.37 -4.59 -9.43
C ALA A 119 1.20 -5.36 -10.46
N ALA A 120 0.60 -5.61 -11.62
CA ALA A 120 1.24 -6.24 -12.77
C ALA A 120 1.94 -5.18 -13.63
N PRO A 121 2.88 -5.57 -14.53
CA PRO A 121 3.52 -4.62 -15.44
C PRO A 121 2.54 -3.78 -16.27
N THR A 122 1.35 -4.32 -16.59
CA THR A 122 0.27 -3.61 -17.28
C THR A 122 -0.32 -2.45 -16.47
N ASP A 123 -0.15 -2.44 -15.15
CA ASP A 123 -0.62 -1.38 -14.25
C ASP A 123 0.35 -0.19 -14.19
N TYR A 124 1.47 -0.24 -14.91
CA TYR A 124 2.49 0.80 -14.88
C TYR A 124 1.93 2.22 -15.09
N PRO A 125 1.04 2.49 -16.06
CA PRO A 125 0.47 3.83 -16.22
C PRO A 125 -0.29 4.33 -14.98
N ARG A 126 -1.02 3.44 -14.29
CA ARG A 126 -1.77 3.78 -13.07
C ARG A 126 -0.83 3.99 -11.87
N MET A 127 0.16 3.11 -11.71
CA MET A 127 1.19 3.27 -10.68
C MET A 127 1.94 4.59 -10.87
N ARG A 128 2.32 4.93 -12.11
CA ARG A 128 2.97 6.20 -12.42
C ARG A 128 2.10 7.40 -12.07
N GLN A 129 0.79 7.33 -12.37
CA GLN A 129 -0.16 8.37 -12.00
C GLN A 129 -0.24 8.58 -10.49
N LEU A 130 -0.35 7.50 -9.70
CA LEU A 130 -0.32 7.60 -8.23
C LEU A 130 0.99 8.22 -7.73
N ALA A 131 2.13 7.85 -8.32
CA ALA A 131 3.43 8.33 -7.88
C ALA A 131 3.60 9.84 -8.04
N VAL A 132 2.98 10.47 -9.03
CA VAL A 132 3.09 11.93 -9.29
C VAL A 132 1.95 12.76 -8.70
N ASP A 133 0.91 12.11 -8.16
CA ASP A 133 -0.21 12.79 -7.53
C ASP A 133 0.14 13.26 -6.10
N ARG A 134 0.61 14.52 -6.01
CA ARG A 134 1.01 15.15 -4.74
C ARG A 134 -0.13 15.27 -3.72
N THR A 135 -1.40 15.16 -4.14
CA THR A 135 -2.55 15.23 -3.21
C THR A 135 -2.61 14.03 -2.27
N LEU A 136 -1.95 12.92 -2.63
CA LEU A 136 -1.88 11.69 -1.84
C LEU A 136 -0.82 11.75 -0.72
N GLY A 137 0.04 12.79 -0.72
CA GLY A 137 1.12 12.98 0.25
C GLY A 137 2.00 11.73 0.43
N TYR A 138 2.30 11.37 1.68
CA TYR A 138 3.07 10.16 2.01
C TYR A 138 2.43 8.86 1.48
N GLY A 139 1.12 8.84 1.20
CA GLY A 139 0.39 7.66 0.74
C GLY A 139 0.98 7.02 -0.52
N ARG A 140 1.59 7.83 -1.41
CA ARG A 140 2.19 7.37 -2.67
C ARG A 140 3.63 6.86 -2.54
N ALA A 141 4.24 6.91 -1.35
CA ALA A 141 5.67 6.64 -1.16
C ALA A 141 6.12 5.23 -1.58
N GLN A 142 5.25 4.21 -1.40
CA GLN A 142 5.60 2.82 -1.73
C GLN A 142 5.63 2.55 -3.25
N ILE A 143 5.00 3.43 -4.04
CA ILE A 143 4.85 3.28 -5.47
C ILE A 143 6.19 3.46 -6.20
N PHE A 144 7.06 4.34 -5.70
CA PHE A 144 8.38 4.60 -6.29
C PHE A 144 9.25 3.34 -6.34
N GLU A 145 9.26 2.52 -5.29
CA GLU A 145 10.03 1.27 -5.30
C GLU A 145 9.55 0.33 -6.41
N TRP A 146 8.24 0.27 -6.62
CA TRP A 146 7.65 -0.56 -7.68
C TRP A 146 8.03 -0.04 -9.08
N LEU A 147 7.90 1.27 -9.31
CA LEU A 147 8.26 1.88 -10.61
C LEU A 147 9.72 1.60 -10.97
N LEU A 148 10.64 1.84 -10.03
CA LEU A 148 12.08 1.61 -10.22
C LEU A 148 12.44 0.15 -10.51
N ARG A 149 11.59 -0.80 -10.13
CA ARG A 149 11.76 -2.23 -10.43
C ARG A 149 11.12 -2.61 -11.77
N ALA A 150 9.97 -2.03 -12.09
CA ALA A 150 9.21 -2.35 -13.30
C ALA A 150 9.85 -1.73 -14.55
N ASP A 151 10.25 -0.46 -14.46
CA ASP A 151 10.96 0.29 -15.50
C ASP A 151 11.98 1.23 -14.83
N PRO A 152 13.26 0.82 -14.71
CA PRO A 152 14.27 1.64 -14.06
C PRO A 152 14.51 3.00 -14.71
N ASP A 153 14.29 3.14 -16.03
CA ASP A 153 14.61 4.37 -16.76
C ASP A 153 13.52 5.44 -16.51
N ASP A 154 12.25 5.12 -16.76
CA ASP A 154 11.14 6.05 -16.45
C ASP A 154 10.95 6.18 -14.92
N GLY A 155 11.07 5.08 -14.17
CA GLY A 155 10.95 5.10 -12.72
C GLY A 155 11.98 6.01 -12.04
N LEU A 156 13.23 6.05 -12.56
CA LEU A 156 14.24 6.99 -12.09
C LEU A 156 13.90 8.42 -12.45
N SER A 157 13.40 8.68 -13.66
CA SER A 157 12.95 10.00 -14.08
C SER A 157 11.85 10.55 -13.16
N VAL A 158 10.83 9.73 -12.88
CA VAL A 158 9.72 10.07 -11.97
C VAL A 158 10.20 10.27 -10.53
N ALA A 159 11.08 9.39 -10.04
CA ALA A 159 11.66 9.53 -8.70
C ALA A 159 12.43 10.86 -8.54
N LEU A 160 13.19 11.27 -9.55
CA LEU A 160 13.95 12.53 -9.50
C LEU A 160 13.05 13.76 -9.59
N SER A 161 11.95 13.72 -10.35
CA SER A 161 11.02 14.85 -10.44
C SER A 161 10.25 15.10 -9.14
N GLU A 162 10.15 14.09 -8.27
CA GLU A 162 9.43 14.17 -6.99
C GLU A 162 10.37 14.28 -5.77
N LEU A 163 11.68 14.37 -5.98
CA LEU A 163 12.66 14.43 -4.89
C LEU A 163 12.55 15.74 -4.07
N ASP A 164 11.94 16.79 -4.63
CA ASP A 164 11.65 18.04 -3.94
C ASP A 164 10.46 17.95 -2.98
N ASP A 165 9.62 16.92 -3.06
CA ASP A 165 8.47 16.76 -2.16
C ASP A 165 8.90 16.12 -0.82
N PRO A 166 8.82 16.87 0.31
CA PRO A 166 9.22 16.35 1.62
C PRO A 166 8.40 15.14 2.08
N SER A 167 7.18 14.95 1.57
CA SER A 167 6.31 13.83 1.98
C SER A 167 6.81 12.46 1.48
N VAL A 168 7.63 12.45 0.42
CA VAL A 168 8.12 11.22 -0.23
C VAL A 168 9.64 11.16 -0.40
N ARG A 169 10.35 12.30 -0.33
CA ARG A 169 11.82 12.40 -0.49
C ARG A 169 12.63 11.31 0.23
N PRO A 170 12.48 11.06 1.54
CA PRO A 170 13.28 10.02 2.21
C PRO A 170 12.99 8.61 1.65
N TYR A 171 11.75 8.37 1.24
CA TYR A 171 11.34 7.10 0.65
C TYR A 171 11.84 6.93 -0.77
N ILE A 172 11.84 7.98 -1.58
CA ILE A 172 12.47 7.99 -2.90
C ILE A 172 13.94 7.63 -2.77
N LEU A 173 14.69 8.31 -1.91
CA LEU A 173 16.10 8.03 -1.66
C LEU A 173 16.33 6.57 -1.25
N ARG A 174 15.46 6.02 -0.39
CA ARG A 174 15.49 4.60 -0.02
C ARG A 174 15.27 3.69 -1.22
N SER A 175 14.25 3.99 -2.02
CA SER A 175 13.81 3.19 -3.15
C SER A 175 14.82 3.17 -4.30
N LEU A 176 15.56 4.26 -4.54
CA LEU A 176 16.63 4.29 -5.56
C LEU A 176 17.62 3.12 -5.42
N ARG A 177 17.86 2.66 -4.19
CA ARG A 177 18.83 1.59 -3.91
C ARG A 177 18.38 0.19 -4.34
N VAL A 178 17.19 0.03 -4.93
CA VAL A 178 16.79 -1.19 -5.63
C VAL A 178 17.43 -1.32 -7.01
N ILE A 179 17.84 -0.20 -7.62
CA ILE A 179 18.63 -0.19 -8.86
C ILE A 179 20.02 -0.74 -8.55
N LYS A 180 20.44 -1.77 -9.32
CA LYS A 180 21.71 -2.46 -9.10
C LYS A 180 22.93 -1.56 -9.31
N HIS A 181 22.93 -0.77 -10.38
CA HIS A 181 24.00 0.16 -10.73
C HIS A 181 23.43 1.57 -10.79
N LEU A 182 23.59 2.32 -9.70
CA LEU A 182 23.10 3.69 -9.62
C LEU A 182 24.03 4.61 -10.41
N PRO A 183 23.55 5.34 -11.42
CA PRO A 183 24.42 6.11 -12.30
C PRO A 183 25.07 7.27 -11.54
N ALA A 184 26.34 7.55 -11.85
CA ALA A 184 27.12 8.62 -11.22
C ALA A 184 26.47 10.01 -11.38
N SER A 185 25.67 10.20 -12.42
CA SER A 185 24.88 11.41 -12.69
C SER A 185 23.86 11.75 -11.61
N LEU A 186 23.55 10.83 -10.69
CA LEU A 186 22.64 11.11 -9.56
C LEU A 186 23.29 11.91 -8.44
N ARG A 187 24.63 11.95 -8.37
CA ARG A 187 25.34 12.61 -7.27
C ARG A 187 24.91 14.08 -7.08
N PRO A 188 24.83 14.93 -8.13
CA PRO A 188 24.40 16.33 -7.97
C PRO A 188 22.98 16.51 -7.44
N HIS A 189 22.09 15.53 -7.63
CA HIS A 189 20.72 15.58 -7.14
C HIS A 189 20.59 15.16 -5.67
N ILE A 190 21.50 14.31 -5.17
CA ILE A 190 21.41 13.70 -3.84
C ILE A 190 22.35 14.37 -2.83
N GLU A 191 23.53 14.83 -3.27
CA GLU A 191 24.53 15.45 -2.40
C GLU A 191 24.02 16.68 -1.62
N PRO A 192 23.19 17.59 -2.19
CA PRO A 192 22.59 18.68 -1.43
C PRO A 192 21.71 18.20 -0.26
N LEU A 193 21.13 17.00 -0.35
CA LEU A 193 20.23 16.43 0.67
C LEU A 193 20.97 15.90 1.90
N LEU A 194 22.32 15.93 1.91
CA LEU A 194 23.11 15.68 3.12
C LEU A 194 22.93 16.76 4.18
N GLU A 195 22.51 17.97 3.78
CA GLU A 195 22.25 19.11 4.66
C GLU A 195 20.75 19.38 4.84
N ASP A 196 19.89 18.44 4.43
CA ASP A 196 18.44 18.56 4.57
C ASP A 196 18.04 18.72 6.05
N PRO A 197 17.06 19.57 6.41
CA PRO A 197 16.58 19.70 7.79
C PRO A 197 16.08 18.37 8.38
N ASP A 198 15.52 17.47 7.57
CA ASP A 198 15.05 16.17 8.01
C ASP A 198 16.21 15.17 8.17
N SER A 199 16.38 14.67 9.40
CA SER A 199 17.41 13.67 9.71
C SER A 199 17.27 12.35 8.95
N GLU A 200 16.06 11.92 8.63
CA GLU A 200 15.83 10.70 7.84
C GLU A 200 16.27 10.94 6.39
N VAL A 201 16.00 12.11 5.82
CA VAL A 201 16.50 12.49 4.49
C VAL A 201 18.03 12.44 4.45
N ARG A 202 18.70 13.09 5.42
CA ARG A 202 20.18 13.05 5.50
C ARG A 202 20.72 11.61 5.58
N LEU A 203 20.09 10.76 6.40
CA LEU A 203 20.47 9.35 6.53
C LEU A 203 20.30 8.59 5.22
N GLN A 204 19.17 8.76 4.53
CA GLN A 204 18.89 8.07 3.28
C GLN A 204 19.78 8.60 2.15
N ALA A 205 20.06 9.90 2.09
CA ALA A 205 20.97 10.50 1.12
C ALA A 205 22.39 9.92 1.24
N LYS A 206 22.93 9.87 2.47
CA LYS A 206 24.24 9.25 2.76
C LYS A 206 24.29 7.79 2.31
N ARG A 207 23.26 7.01 2.63
CA ARG A 207 23.16 5.58 2.23
C ARG A 207 23.08 5.39 0.72
N THR A 208 22.39 6.29 0.02
CA THR A 208 22.23 6.20 -1.43
C THR A 208 23.49 6.65 -2.16
N LEU A 209 24.14 7.74 -1.75
CA LEU A 209 25.44 8.18 -2.30
C LEU A 209 26.53 7.12 -2.18
N ALA A 210 26.51 6.32 -1.11
CA ALA A 210 27.44 5.20 -0.93
C ALA A 210 27.33 4.10 -2.02
N LYS A 211 26.24 4.08 -2.80
CA LYS A 211 26.02 3.15 -3.92
C LYS A 211 26.14 3.81 -5.31
N VAL A 212 26.16 5.14 -5.39
CA VAL A 212 26.24 5.86 -6.68
C VAL A 212 27.60 5.63 -7.33
N GLY A 213 27.59 5.20 -8.60
CA GLY A 213 28.79 4.93 -9.39
C GLY A 213 29.52 3.62 -9.04
N LYS A 214 28.85 2.70 -8.34
CA LYS A 214 29.34 1.34 -8.05
C LYS A 214 28.56 0.30 -8.86
#